data_AF-A0A1W9RJQ9-F1
#
_entry.id   AF-A0A1W9RJQ9-F1
#
_cell.length_a   1.000
_cell.length_b   1.000
_cell.length_c   1.000
_cell.angle_alpha   90.00
_cell.angle_beta   90.00
_cell.angle_gamma   90.00
#
_symmetry.space_group_name_H-M   'P 1'
#
loop_
_entity.id
_entity.type
_entity.pdbx_description
1 polymer ?
#
loop_
_entity_poly.entity_id
_entity_poly.type
_entity_poly.pdbx_seq_one_letter_code
_entity_poly.pdbx_strand_id
1 'polypeptide(L)'
;PADDNFYNSLTFKIPQDIDEDGNITWSPDITYSLNGGNLVRTQEDNTQIIMSGITDLKFRIRSTLPQVLEIYITASKNTSWMKTITVNLSTKIRLRN
;
A
#
# COMPACT_ATOMS: atom_id res chain seq x y z
N PRO A 1 1.81 -4.02 -11.13
CA PRO A 1 1.46 -3.87 -12.57
C PRO A 1 -0.06 -3.92 -12.72
N ALA A 2 -0.61 -3.40 -13.81
CA ALA A 2 -2.05 -3.42 -14.10
C ALA A 2 -2.46 -4.73 -14.80
N ASP A 3 -2.34 -5.84 -14.08
CA ASP A 3 -2.50 -7.21 -14.61
C ASP A 3 -3.50 -8.06 -13.82
N ASP A 4 -4.33 -7.41 -12.97
CA ASP A 4 -5.36 -8.05 -12.15
C ASP A 4 -4.85 -9.07 -11.11
N ASN A 5 -3.53 -9.19 -10.94
CA ASN A 5 -2.93 -10.04 -9.92
C ASN A 5 -2.90 -9.36 -8.55
N PHE A 6 -2.92 -10.18 -7.49
CA PHE A 6 -2.72 -9.72 -6.12
C PHE A 6 -1.25 -9.74 -5.74
N TYR A 7 -0.81 -8.66 -5.10
CA TYR A 7 0.54 -8.49 -4.58
C TYR A 7 0.50 -8.16 -3.09
N ASN A 8 1.54 -8.57 -2.36
CA ASN A 8 1.68 -8.28 -0.92
C ASN A 8 2.48 -7.00 -0.64
N SER A 9 2.91 -6.31 -1.69
CA SER A 9 3.58 -5.02 -1.62
C SER A 9 3.12 -4.10 -2.75
N LEU A 10 3.25 -2.79 -2.50
CA LEU A 10 3.03 -1.74 -3.49
C LEU A 10 4.20 -0.76 -3.43
N THR A 11 4.87 -0.57 -4.55
CA THR A 11 5.97 0.39 -4.70
C THR A 11 5.59 1.46 -5.71
N PHE A 12 5.84 2.73 -5.37
CA PHE A 12 5.61 3.88 -6.25
C PHE A 12 6.55 5.04 -5.90
N LYS A 13 6.60 6.04 -6.78
CA LYS A 13 7.31 7.29 -6.58
C LYS A 13 6.34 8.46 -6.62
N ILE A 14 6.70 9.56 -5.96
CA ILE A 14 5.96 10.83 -6.05
C ILE A 14 6.86 11.90 -6.68
N PRO A 15 6.30 12.80 -7.50
CA PRO A 15 7.07 13.95 -7.99
C PRO A 15 7.41 14.86 -6.81
N GLN A 16 8.68 15.28 -6.72
CA GLN A 16 9.14 16.21 -5.68
C GLN A 16 9.33 17.64 -6.21
N ASP A 17 9.78 17.77 -7.45
CA ASP A 17 10.03 19.05 -8.09
C ASP A 17 9.85 18.95 -9.61
N ILE A 18 9.59 20.07 -10.26
CA ILE A 18 9.52 20.21 -11.72
C ILE A 18 10.38 21.43 -12.08
N ASP A 19 11.41 21.22 -12.89
CA ASP A 19 12.30 22.29 -13.33
C ASP A 19 11.68 23.17 -14.44
N GLU A 20 12.40 24.22 -14.84
CA GLU A 20 11.95 25.18 -15.86
C GLU A 20 11.75 24.54 -17.25
N ASP A 21 12.41 23.41 -17.51
CA ASP A 21 12.31 22.64 -18.76
C ASP A 21 11.21 21.57 -18.70
N GLY A 22 10.53 21.42 -17.55
CA GLY A 22 9.45 20.46 -17.34
C GLY A 22 9.92 19.06 -16.94
N ASN A 23 11.20 18.86 -16.59
CA ASN A 23 11.68 17.58 -16.09
C ASN A 23 11.23 17.38 -14.64
N ILE A 24 10.71 16.20 -14.35
CA ILE A 24 10.24 15.82 -13.02
C ILE A 24 11.39 15.18 -12.24
N THR A 25 11.73 15.77 -11.10
CA THR A 25 12.55 15.10 -10.08
C THR A 25 11.66 14.19 -9.25
N TRP A 26 11.89 12.88 -9.36
CA TRP A 26 11.11 11.86 -8.64
C TRP A 26 11.71 11.56 -7.28
N SER A 27 10.85 11.26 -6.31
CA SER A 27 11.26 10.72 -5.03
C SER A 27 12.00 9.37 -5.18
N PRO A 28 12.73 8.95 -4.14
CA PRO A 28 13.05 7.54 -3.94
C PRO A 28 11.79 6.67 -3.93
N ASP A 29 11.97 5.36 -4.09
CA ASP A 29 10.87 4.40 -4.02
C ASP A 29 10.22 4.40 -2.64
N ILE A 30 8.89 4.50 -2.62
CA ILE A 30 8.06 4.34 -1.44
C ILE A 30 7.39 2.97 -1.55
N THR A 31 7.67 2.09 -0.60
CA THR A 31 7.11 0.73 -0.58
C THR A 31 6.23 0.54 0.64
N TYR A 32 5.00 0.06 0.42
CA TYR A 32 4.14 -0.47 1.48
C TYR A 32 4.14 -1.99 1.43
N SER A 33 4.31 -2.63 2.58
CA SER A 33 4.34 -4.09 2.69
C SER A 33 3.95 -4.55 4.10
N LEU A 34 3.77 -5.87 4.25
CA LEU A 34 3.53 -6.51 5.54
C LEU A 34 4.86 -7.05 6.10
N ASN A 35 5.23 -6.62 7.31
CA ASN A 35 6.41 -7.12 8.03
C ASN A 35 6.06 -7.46 9.48
N GLY A 36 6.16 -8.74 9.86
CA GLY A 36 5.93 -9.19 11.24
C GLY A 36 4.54 -8.84 11.79
N GLY A 37 3.50 -8.86 10.94
CA GLY A 37 2.14 -8.45 11.32
C GLY A 37 1.92 -6.93 11.39
N ASN A 38 2.86 -6.14 10.86
CA ASN A 38 2.76 -4.69 10.75
C ASN A 38 2.68 -4.27 9.29
N LEU A 39 1.73 -3.40 8.96
CA LEU A 39 1.81 -2.61 7.72
C LEU A 39 2.92 -1.57 7.92
N VAL A 40 3.96 -1.69 7.09
CA VAL A 40 5.11 -0.77 7.11
C VAL A 40 5.15 0.04 5.84
N ARG A 41 5.68 1.26 5.97
CA ARG A 41 6.08 2.13 4.87
C ARG A 41 7.59 2.25 4.90
N THR A 42 8.26 1.84 3.84
CA THR A 42 9.70 2.00 3.66
C THR A 42 9.98 3.00 2.55
N GLN A 43 10.88 3.95 2.82
CA GLN A 43 11.40 4.89 1.84
C GLN A 43 12.89 5.08 2.13
N GLU A 44 13.74 4.74 1.16
CA GLU A 44 15.19 4.60 1.36
C GLU A 44 15.48 3.66 2.55
N ASP A 45 16.32 4.11 3.49
CA ASP A 45 16.69 3.34 4.69
C ASP A 45 15.71 3.56 5.87
N ASN A 46 14.66 4.36 5.68
CA ASN A 46 13.69 4.65 6.72
C ASN A 46 12.46 3.74 6.60
N THR A 47 12.20 2.94 7.64
CA THR A 47 11.00 2.11 7.75
C THR A 47 10.14 2.57 8.92
N GLN A 48 8.89 2.92 8.62
CA GLN A 48 7.89 3.33 9.59
C GLN A 48 6.77 2.31 9.71
N ILE A 49 6.38 1.95 10.93
CA ILE A 49 5.16 1.18 11.19
C ILE A 49 3.96 2.13 11.07
N ILE A 50 3.05 1.81 10.16
CA ILE A 50 1.80 2.56 9.94
C ILE A 50 0.67 1.97 10.75
N MET A 51 0.59 0.64 10.80
CA MET A 51 -0.45 -0.09 11.54
C MET A 51 0.07 -1.45 11.99
N SER A 52 -0.35 -1.89 13.17
CA SER A 52 -0.02 -3.21 13.73
C SER A 52 -1.24 -4.12 13.80
N GLY A 53 -1.00 -5.43 13.92
CA GLY A 53 -2.08 -6.43 14.00
C GLY A 53 -2.69 -6.73 12.63
N ILE A 54 -1.93 -6.55 11.55
CA ILE A 54 -2.34 -6.89 10.19
C ILE A 54 -2.03 -8.37 9.94
N THR A 55 -3.03 -9.11 9.49
CA THR A 55 -2.91 -10.53 9.16
C THR A 55 -2.88 -10.78 7.65
N ASP A 56 -3.42 -9.87 6.85
CA ASP A 56 -3.40 -9.96 5.38
C ASP A 56 -3.35 -8.56 4.78
N LEU A 57 -2.54 -8.38 3.73
CA LEU A 57 -2.38 -7.13 2.99
C LEU A 57 -2.25 -7.48 1.51
N LYS A 58 -3.17 -7.00 0.69
CA LYS A 58 -3.18 -7.26 -0.75
C LYS A 58 -3.45 -6.00 -1.54
N PHE A 59 -2.69 -5.85 -2.62
CA PHE A 59 -2.84 -4.80 -3.61
C PHE A 59 -3.16 -5.43 -4.95
N ARG A 60 -4.03 -4.80 -5.73
CA ARG A 60 -4.29 -5.18 -7.13
C ARG A 60 -4.51 -3.93 -7.95
N ILE A 61 -3.86 -3.84 -9.11
CA ILE A 61 -4.20 -2.81 -10.09
C ILE A 61 -4.98 -3.49 -11.21
N ARG A 62 -6.22 -3.04 -11.44
CA ARG A 62 -7.09 -3.56 -12.50
C ARG A 62 -6.51 -3.22 -13.88
N SER A 63 -6.56 -4.16 -14.83
CA SER A 63 -6.11 -3.92 -16.22
C SER A 63 -7.07 -3.03 -17.02
N THR A 64 -8.27 -2.77 -16.50
CA THR A 64 -9.29 -1.93 -17.14
C THR A 64 -8.90 -0.45 -17.15
N LEU A 65 -9.42 0.31 -18.13
CA LEU A 65 -9.32 1.78 -18.16
C LEU A 65 -10.63 2.43 -17.67
N PRO A 66 -10.57 3.41 -16.74
CA PRO A 66 -9.39 3.88 -16.03
C PRO A 66 -8.83 2.81 -15.08
N GLN A 67 -7.51 2.79 -14.89
CA GLN A 67 -6.89 1.87 -13.95
C GLN A 67 -7.33 2.19 -12.52
N VAL A 68 -7.56 1.15 -11.73
CA VAL A 68 -7.97 1.26 -10.33
C VAL A 68 -7.06 0.40 -9.49
N LEU A 69 -6.42 1.02 -8.49
CA LEU A 69 -5.74 0.33 -7.41
C LEU A 69 -6.77 -0.07 -6.35
N GLU A 70 -6.86 -1.35 -6.07
CA GLU A 70 -7.64 -1.92 -4.99
C GLU A 70 -6.68 -2.35 -3.87
N ILE A 71 -7.02 -1.98 -2.64
CA ILE A 71 -6.23 -2.28 -1.45
C ILE A 71 -7.14 -3.03 -0.48
N TYR A 72 -6.68 -4.17 0.00
CA TYR A 72 -7.35 -5.01 0.97
C TYR A 72 -6.44 -5.18 2.18
N ILE A 73 -6.99 -4.90 3.37
CA ILE A 73 -6.29 -5.03 4.64
C ILE A 73 -7.19 -5.83 5.58
N THR A 74 -6.64 -6.90 6.15
CA THR A 74 -7.28 -7.63 7.23
C THR A 74 -6.49 -7.39 8.50
N ALA A 75 -7.14 -6.84 9.52
CA ALA A 75 -6.57 -6.66 10.85
C ALA A 75 -7.25 -7.61 11.84
N SER A 76 -6.48 -8.16 12.78
CA SER A 76 -6.99 -9.04 13.81
C SER A 76 -6.32 -8.79 15.15
N LYS A 77 -7.12 -8.79 16.23
CA LYS A 77 -6.59 -8.66 17.59
C LYS A 77 -7.43 -9.46 18.57
N ASN A 78 -6.75 -10.06 19.55
CA ASN A 78 -7.42 -10.68 20.70
C ASN A 78 -7.79 -9.61 21.73
N THR A 79 -9.04 -9.66 22.17
CA THR A 79 -9.53 -8.90 23.31
C THR A 79 -9.02 -9.49 24.63
N SER A 80 -9.16 -8.74 25.71
CA SER A 80 -8.86 -9.20 27.07
C SER A 80 -9.60 -10.48 27.49
N TRP A 81 -10.71 -10.82 26.83
CA TRP A 81 -11.48 -12.04 27.08
C TRP A 81 -11.18 -13.17 26.09
N MET A 82 -10.01 -13.13 25.44
CA MET A 82 -9.58 -14.15 24.45
C MET A 82 -10.53 -14.31 23.25
N LYS A 83 -11.33 -13.29 22.94
CA LYS A 83 -12.10 -13.23 21.70
C LYS A 83 -11.28 -12.53 20.63
N THR A 84 -11.18 -13.15 19.46
CA THR A 84 -10.56 -12.55 18.28
C THR A 84 -11.56 -11.65 17.58
N ILE A 85 -11.19 -10.38 17.40
CA ILE A 85 -11.91 -9.45 16.54
C ILE A 85 -11.12 -9.34 15.24
N THR A 86 -11.81 -9.51 14.11
CA THR A 86 -11.24 -9.34 12.78
C THR A 86 -11.99 -8.23 12.05
N VAL A 87 -11.24 -7.33 11.42
CA VAL A 87 -11.77 -6.21 10.64
C VAL A 87 -11.17 -6.26 9.24
N ASN A 88 -12.03 -6.21 8.23
CA ASN A 88 -11.64 -6.13 6.84
C ASN A 88 -11.84 -4.69 6.35
N LEU A 89 -10.80 -4.09 5.81
CA LEU A 89 -10.84 -2.81 5.11
C LEU A 89 -10.56 -3.05 3.63
N SER A 90 -11.42 -2.52 2.78
CA SER A 90 -11.19 -2.49 1.34
C SER A 90 -11.36 -1.06 0.83
N THR A 91 -10.39 -0.57 0.07
CA THR A 91 -10.46 0.74 -0.58
C THR A 91 -10.07 0.65 -2.05
N LYS A 92 -10.55 1.60 -2.84
CA LYS A 92 -10.30 1.70 -4.27
C LYS A 92 -9.86 3.11 -4.61
N ILE A 93 -8.76 3.22 -5.36
CA ILE A 93 -8.16 4.48 -5.80
C ILE A 93 -8.10 4.44 -7.32
N ARG A 94 -8.78 5.39 -7.97
CA ARG A 94 -8.64 5.57 -9.42
C ARG A 94 -7.28 6.20 -9.71
N LEU A 95 -6.48 5.54 -10.55
CA LEU A 95 -5.21 6.08 -11.01
C LEU A 95 -5.44 7.05 -12.17
N ARG A 96 -4.67 8.13 -12.20
CA ARG A 96 -4.56 9.03 -13.35
C ARG A 96 -3.14 8.91 -13.89
N ASN A 97 -3.05 8.68 -15.20
CA ASN A 97 -1.81 8.89 -15.94
C ASN A 97 -1.59 10.39 -16.11
#